data_AF-A0A936TLX0-F1
#
_entry.id   AF-A0A936TLX0-F1
#
_cell.length_a   1.000
_cell.length_b   1.000
_cell.length_c   1.000
_cell.angle_alpha   90.00
_cell.angle_beta   90.00
_cell.angle_gamma   90.00
#
_symmetry.space_group_name_H-M   'P 1'
#
loop_
_entity.id
_entity.type
_entity.pdbx_description
1 polymer ?
#
loop_
_entity_poly.entity_id
_entity_poly.type
_entity_poly.pdbx_seq_one_letter_code
_entity_poly.pdbx_strand_id
1 'polypeptide(L)'
;MREIGEQLAPFSLPGLDGATIHCPDGKPTLLFFFETDCPTCRLTLPYLNRLSQYLGSESATTIGISQDDDSATGTFATQAEIDFPIAIDRDLMVSRQFEPTAVPTLFLLDGRGKIVRTQIAFDKSELNIITTDICKAAGKEPFVLAKPFDGNPDTKPGCTSRHLEPTSEGAGAAGLILFAKQGSRASLIELADDVDPIDYCLEAGFDPLPVIPPTKQRVDQMLSAVKISPDEVIARVPPNYAAATVEKIAVGAVMAGCRPEMMPVLLRLVQAACDERFNLHGCQATTHFAAPLIIINGPVRHEIGFVSSGNVFSNVARANSSLGRAFQLILANIGGARPGEIDMSTLGTPASFPIASRRTKRKIHGTRCTSKWASVATKAR
;
A
#
# COMPACT_ATOMS: atom_id res chain seq x y z
N MET A 1 -20.24 -12.50 3.51
CA MET A 1 -20.31 -11.04 3.68
C MET A 1 -21.76 -10.65 3.76
N ARG A 2 -22.14 -9.82 4.73
CA ARG A 2 -23.53 -9.36 4.89
C ARG A 2 -24.00 -8.53 3.70
N GLU A 3 -25.22 -8.79 3.25
CA GLU A 3 -25.84 -8.15 2.09
C GLU A 3 -26.64 -6.90 2.45
N ILE A 4 -26.82 -6.03 1.45
CA ILE A 4 -27.73 -4.88 1.56
C ILE A 4 -29.13 -5.41 1.82
N GLY A 5 -29.76 -4.88 2.86
CA GLY A 5 -31.10 -5.26 3.26
C GLY A 5 -31.14 -6.13 4.52
N GLU A 6 -30.00 -6.65 4.97
CA GLU A 6 -29.95 -7.45 6.19
C GLU A 6 -30.04 -6.58 7.45
N GLN A 7 -30.72 -7.12 8.47
CA GLN A 7 -30.80 -6.54 9.79
C GLN A 7 -29.55 -6.91 10.59
N LEU A 8 -28.92 -5.92 11.21
CA LEU A 8 -27.78 -6.14 12.07
C LEU A 8 -28.17 -6.97 13.32
N ALA A 9 -27.45 -8.07 13.57
CA ALA A 9 -27.56 -8.75 14.85
C ALA A 9 -26.88 -7.90 15.96
N PRO A 10 -27.49 -7.79 17.15
CA PRO A 10 -26.94 -6.99 18.24
C PRO A 10 -25.52 -7.43 18.61
N PHE A 11 -24.63 -6.45 18.82
CA PHE A 11 -23.31 -6.66 19.36
C PHE A 11 -23.00 -5.64 20.46
N SER A 12 -21.97 -5.95 21.24
CA SER A 12 -21.39 -5.07 22.25
C SER A 12 -19.89 -5.30 22.25
N LEU A 13 -19.11 -4.23 22.11
CA LEU A 13 -17.66 -4.28 22.08
C LEU A 13 -17.06 -3.28 23.08
N PRO A 14 -15.89 -3.57 23.67
CA PRO A 14 -15.15 -2.57 24.41
C PRO A 14 -14.72 -1.44 23.46
N GLY A 15 -14.90 -0.20 23.88
CA GLY A 15 -14.42 1.00 23.20
C GLY A 15 -13.00 1.33 23.64
N LEU A 16 -12.25 1.97 22.75
CA LEU A 16 -10.86 2.39 23.02
C LEU A 16 -10.76 3.40 24.17
N ASP A 17 -11.82 4.17 24.42
CA ASP A 17 -11.93 5.12 25.54
C ASP A 17 -12.36 4.45 26.87
N GLY A 18 -12.53 3.13 26.86
CA GLY A 18 -13.02 2.33 28.00
C GLY A 18 -14.53 2.26 28.13
N ALA A 19 -15.31 3.02 27.32
CA ALA A 19 -16.75 2.89 27.28
C ALA A 19 -17.16 1.65 26.48
N THR A 20 -18.33 1.08 26.74
CA THR A 20 -18.84 -0.02 25.91
C THR A 20 -19.60 0.55 24.71
N ILE A 21 -19.26 0.10 23.51
CA ILE A 21 -19.94 0.46 22.27
C ILE A 21 -20.95 -0.64 21.93
N HIS A 22 -22.22 -0.27 21.91
CA HIS A 22 -23.33 -1.15 21.56
C HIS A 22 -23.69 -1.02 20.08
N CYS A 23 -24.42 -2.01 19.59
CA CYS A 23 -25.10 -1.95 18.31
C CYS A 23 -25.84 -0.60 18.15
N PRO A 24 -25.61 0.14 17.06
CA PRO A 24 -26.28 1.41 16.86
C PRO A 24 -27.80 1.22 16.75
N ASP A 25 -28.55 2.09 17.42
CA ASP A 25 -30.01 2.13 17.36
C ASP A 25 -30.48 3.60 17.26
N GLY A 26 -31.55 3.82 16.50
CA GLY A 26 -32.23 5.12 16.39
C GLY A 26 -31.60 6.16 15.45
N LYS A 27 -30.41 5.95 14.89
CA LYS A 27 -29.77 6.90 13.97
C LYS A 27 -28.89 6.26 12.88
N PRO A 28 -28.77 6.90 11.70
CA PRO A 28 -27.89 6.42 10.64
C PRO A 28 -26.46 6.28 11.15
N THR A 29 -25.83 5.14 10.86
CA THR A 29 -24.50 4.84 11.39
C THR A 29 -23.59 4.27 10.31
N LEU A 30 -22.40 4.84 10.16
CA LEU A 30 -21.35 4.32 9.29
C LEU A 30 -20.37 3.50 10.13
N LEU A 31 -20.33 2.19 9.91
CA LEU A 31 -19.31 1.31 10.48
C LEU A 31 -18.11 1.23 9.55
N PHE A 32 -16.92 1.41 10.11
CA PHE A 32 -15.64 1.33 9.40
C PHE A 32 -14.80 0.21 9.99
N PHE A 33 -14.74 -0.93 9.31
CA PHE A 33 -13.88 -2.05 9.70
C PHE A 33 -12.46 -1.80 9.20
N PHE A 34 -11.49 -1.84 10.11
CA PHE A 34 -10.11 -1.49 9.79
C PHE A 34 -9.09 -2.26 10.60
N GLU A 35 -7.85 -2.21 10.10
CA GLU A 35 -6.65 -2.70 10.74
C GLU A 35 -5.62 -1.57 10.80
N THR A 36 -4.86 -1.55 11.89
CA THR A 36 -3.86 -0.53 12.22
C THR A 36 -2.63 -0.58 11.32
N ASP A 37 -2.39 -1.73 10.69
CA ASP A 37 -1.33 -1.97 9.72
C ASP A 37 -1.80 -1.93 8.26
N CYS A 38 -3.05 -1.55 7.99
CA CYS A 38 -3.58 -1.42 6.63
C CYS A 38 -3.40 0.01 6.05
N PRO A 39 -2.61 0.20 4.98
CA PRO A 39 -2.40 1.53 4.39
C PRO A 39 -3.63 2.10 3.71
N THR A 40 -4.52 1.26 3.19
CA THR A 40 -5.79 1.70 2.61
C THR A 40 -6.75 2.18 3.70
N CYS A 41 -6.70 1.61 4.91
CA CYS A 41 -7.41 2.14 6.07
C CYS A 41 -6.88 3.53 6.43
N ARG A 42 -5.54 3.69 6.54
CA ARG A 42 -4.90 5.00 6.76
C ARG A 42 -5.28 6.04 5.71
N LEU A 43 -5.36 5.65 4.43
CA LEU A 43 -5.80 6.54 3.35
C LEU A 43 -7.25 7.01 3.52
N THR A 44 -8.12 6.16 4.05
CA THR A 44 -9.56 6.41 4.17
C THR A 44 -9.91 7.32 5.36
N LEU A 45 -9.15 7.23 6.46
CA LEU A 45 -9.44 7.93 7.72
C LEU A 45 -9.65 9.45 7.59
N PRO A 46 -8.82 10.23 6.87
CA PRO A 46 -9.02 11.68 6.78
C PRO A 46 -10.34 12.08 6.08
N TYR A 47 -10.93 11.18 5.29
CA TYR A 47 -12.26 11.38 4.73
C TYR A 47 -13.33 11.12 5.79
N LEU A 48 -13.20 10.02 6.54
CA LEU A 48 -14.17 9.68 7.57
C LEU A 48 -14.17 10.67 8.74
N ASN A 49 -13.01 11.20 9.13
CA ASN A 49 -12.90 12.28 10.12
C ASN A 49 -13.71 13.51 9.69
N ARG A 50 -13.48 14.00 8.46
CA ARG A 50 -14.24 15.14 7.91
C ARG A 50 -15.74 14.87 7.85
N LEU A 51 -16.14 13.65 7.48
CA LEU A 51 -17.54 13.26 7.45
C LEU A 51 -18.14 13.24 8.87
N SER A 52 -17.44 12.61 9.83
CA SER A 52 -17.85 12.53 11.23
C SER A 52 -18.03 13.93 11.85
N GLN A 53 -17.04 14.81 11.68
CA GLN A 53 -17.11 16.20 12.12
C GLN A 53 -18.30 16.95 11.52
N TYR A 54 -18.55 16.78 10.22
CA TYR A 54 -19.68 17.43 9.56
C TYR A 54 -21.03 16.90 10.05
N LEU A 55 -21.14 15.59 10.25
CA LEU A 55 -22.37 14.92 10.69
C LEU A 55 -22.72 15.26 12.14
N GLY A 56 -21.73 15.34 13.03
CA GLY A 56 -21.98 15.48 14.47
C GLY A 56 -22.72 14.28 15.06
N SER A 57 -22.47 13.97 16.33
CA SER A 57 -22.94 12.73 16.96
C SER A 57 -24.46 12.65 17.18
N GLU A 58 -25.17 13.78 17.12
CA GLU A 58 -26.63 13.86 17.31
C GLU A 58 -27.42 13.35 16.10
N SER A 59 -26.99 13.67 14.88
CA SER A 59 -27.75 13.39 13.65
C SER A 59 -27.37 12.06 12.99
N ALA A 60 -26.11 11.64 13.12
CA ALA A 60 -25.59 10.37 12.64
C ALA A 60 -24.34 9.98 13.43
N THR A 61 -23.79 8.80 13.22
CA THR A 61 -22.56 8.39 13.90
C THR A 61 -21.63 7.64 12.95
N THR A 62 -20.33 7.85 13.11
CA THR A 62 -19.30 7.01 12.49
C THR A 62 -18.64 6.20 13.61
N ILE A 63 -18.44 4.90 13.42
CA ILE A 63 -17.78 4.04 14.40
C ILE A 63 -16.71 3.23 13.69
N GLY A 64 -15.47 3.31 14.17
CA GLY A 64 -14.40 2.41 13.75
C GLY A 64 -14.51 1.08 14.49
N ILE A 65 -14.43 -0.04 13.77
CA ILE A 65 -14.32 -1.38 14.34
C ILE A 65 -12.88 -1.86 14.05
N SER A 66 -12.02 -1.81 15.07
CA SER A 66 -10.64 -2.26 14.97
C SER A 66 -10.56 -3.76 15.13
N GLN A 67 -9.83 -4.42 14.23
CA GLN A 67 -9.51 -5.86 14.30
C GLN A 67 -8.25 -6.16 15.11
N ASP A 68 -7.60 -5.12 15.66
CA ASP A 68 -6.39 -5.22 16.47
C ASP A 68 -6.67 -5.04 17.96
N ASP A 69 -5.66 -5.28 18.80
CA ASP A 69 -5.75 -5.04 20.23
C ASP A 69 -5.79 -3.53 20.59
N ASP A 70 -6.14 -3.23 21.85
CA ASP A 70 -6.23 -1.87 22.37
C ASP A 70 -4.92 -1.06 22.22
N SER A 71 -3.76 -1.72 22.33
CA SER A 71 -2.46 -1.03 22.34
C SER A 71 -2.06 -0.56 20.95
N ALA A 72 -2.14 -1.46 19.97
CA ALA A 72 -1.93 -1.14 18.56
C ALA A 72 -2.96 -0.11 18.08
N THR A 73 -4.24 -0.33 18.43
CA THR A 73 -5.33 0.57 18.05
C THR A 73 -5.16 1.97 18.65
N GLY A 74 -4.81 2.07 19.93
CA GLY A 74 -4.59 3.36 20.60
C GLY A 74 -3.44 4.16 20.00
N THR A 75 -2.34 3.49 19.69
CA THR A 75 -1.19 4.12 19.02
C THR A 75 -1.58 4.65 17.64
N PHE A 76 -2.25 3.82 16.84
CA PHE A 76 -2.70 4.19 15.50
C PHE A 76 -3.73 5.31 15.51
N ALA A 77 -4.74 5.24 16.39
CA ALA A 77 -5.78 6.26 16.52
C ALA A 77 -5.20 7.63 16.87
N THR A 78 -4.20 7.65 17.76
CA THR A 78 -3.47 8.88 18.12
C THR A 78 -2.69 9.43 16.93
N GLN A 79 -1.96 8.58 16.21
CA GLN A 79 -1.12 9.00 15.06
C GLN A 79 -1.93 9.42 13.83
N ALA A 80 -3.10 8.81 13.63
CA ALA A 80 -4.01 9.12 12.54
C ALA A 80 -5.03 10.21 12.91
N GLU A 81 -5.00 10.71 14.15
CA GLU A 81 -5.90 11.74 14.68
C GLU A 81 -7.38 11.39 14.48
N ILE A 82 -7.77 10.15 14.81
CA ILE A 82 -9.16 9.69 14.64
C ILE A 82 -10.08 10.44 15.62
N ASP A 83 -11.20 10.96 15.10
CA ASP A 83 -12.13 11.84 15.83
C ASP A 83 -13.50 11.22 16.12
N PHE A 84 -13.68 9.94 15.82
CA PHE A 84 -14.91 9.19 16.04
C PHE A 84 -14.68 7.98 16.95
N PRO A 85 -15.74 7.46 17.63
CA PRO A 85 -15.62 6.30 18.50
C PRO A 85 -15.02 5.07 17.82
N ILE A 86 -14.14 4.35 18.53
CA ILE A 86 -13.50 3.13 18.05
C ILE A 86 -13.85 1.99 19.00
N ALA A 87 -14.44 0.92 18.46
CA ALA A 87 -14.66 -0.35 19.12
C ALA A 87 -13.51 -1.32 18.83
N ILE A 88 -13.14 -2.12 19.83
CA ILE A 88 -12.07 -3.12 19.76
C ILE A 88 -12.69 -4.51 19.61
N ASP A 89 -12.57 -5.08 18.41
CA ASP A 89 -13.07 -6.42 18.07
C ASP A 89 -11.92 -7.44 18.08
N ARG A 90 -11.19 -7.51 19.21
CA ARG A 90 -10.00 -8.36 19.36
C ARG A 90 -10.25 -9.83 18.98
N ASP A 91 -11.39 -10.36 19.38
CA ASP A 91 -11.74 -11.77 19.11
C ASP A 91 -12.33 -11.97 17.72
N LEU A 92 -12.48 -10.90 16.92
CA LEU A 92 -13.01 -10.88 15.57
C LEU A 92 -14.46 -11.39 15.47
N MET A 93 -15.23 -11.29 16.56
CA MET A 93 -16.59 -11.82 16.63
C MET A 93 -17.54 -10.99 15.78
N VAL A 94 -17.45 -9.66 15.86
CA VAL A 94 -18.27 -8.76 15.03
C VAL A 94 -17.78 -8.80 13.58
N SER A 95 -16.47 -8.88 13.37
CA SER A 95 -15.88 -9.05 12.04
C SER A 95 -16.38 -10.33 11.37
N ARG A 96 -16.42 -11.47 12.06
CA ARG A 96 -17.03 -12.72 11.54
C ARG A 96 -18.54 -12.61 11.35
N GLN A 97 -19.23 -11.75 12.08
CA GLN A 97 -20.67 -11.52 11.89
C GLN A 97 -20.96 -10.75 10.59
N PHE A 98 -20.12 -9.78 10.24
CA PHE A 98 -20.24 -8.96 9.02
C PHE A 98 -19.54 -9.59 7.80
N GLU A 99 -18.53 -10.42 8.05
CA GLU A 99 -17.68 -11.11 7.07
C GLU A 99 -17.09 -10.16 6.00
N PRO A 100 -16.37 -9.07 6.37
CA PRO A 100 -15.75 -8.17 5.41
C PRO A 100 -14.60 -8.86 4.65
N THR A 101 -14.69 -9.01 3.34
CA THR A 101 -13.64 -9.74 2.59
C THR A 101 -12.29 -9.03 2.55
N ALA A 102 -12.27 -7.72 2.82
CA ALA A 102 -11.07 -6.90 2.88
C ALA A 102 -11.26 -5.73 3.86
N VAL A 103 -10.17 -5.12 4.29
CA VAL A 103 -10.16 -3.83 5.00
C VAL A 103 -9.52 -2.73 4.13
N PRO A 104 -10.04 -1.50 4.16
CA PRO A 104 -11.23 -1.10 4.91
C PRO A 104 -12.52 -1.64 4.28
N THR A 105 -13.53 -1.91 5.09
CA THR A 105 -14.91 -2.09 4.62
C THR A 105 -15.83 -1.16 5.39
N LEU A 106 -16.68 -0.45 4.66
CA LEU A 106 -17.68 0.48 5.18
C LEU A 106 -19.06 -0.15 5.07
N PHE A 107 -19.80 -0.20 6.17
CA PHE A 107 -21.22 -0.53 6.18
C PHE A 107 -22.02 0.68 6.65
N LEU A 108 -22.93 1.17 5.80
CA LEU A 108 -23.89 2.19 6.19
C LEU A 108 -25.17 1.50 6.67
N LEU A 109 -25.56 1.82 7.89
CA LEU A 109 -26.78 1.36 8.54
C LEU A 109 -27.81 2.50 8.57
N ASP A 110 -29.08 2.17 8.37
CA ASP A 110 -30.18 3.09 8.68
C ASP A 110 -30.43 3.19 10.19
N GLY A 111 -31.35 4.07 10.60
CA GLY A 111 -31.70 4.26 12.01
C GLY A 111 -32.40 3.08 12.69
N ARG A 112 -32.65 1.98 11.96
CA ARG A 112 -33.18 0.73 12.52
C ARG A 112 -32.11 -0.37 12.55
N GLY A 113 -30.87 -0.07 12.16
CA GLY A 113 -29.77 -1.05 12.10
C GLY A 113 -29.79 -1.93 10.86
N LYS A 114 -30.49 -1.56 9.78
CA LYS A 114 -30.47 -2.31 8.52
C LYS A 114 -29.35 -1.80 7.62
N ILE A 115 -28.62 -2.72 6.99
CA ILE A 115 -27.55 -2.38 6.03
C ILE A 115 -28.19 -1.79 4.77
N VAL A 116 -27.87 -0.54 4.45
CA VAL A 116 -28.35 0.15 3.24
C VAL A 116 -27.28 0.30 2.17
N ARG A 117 -26.00 0.25 2.55
CA ARG A 117 -24.88 0.30 1.62
C ARG A 117 -23.65 -0.39 2.20
N THR A 118 -22.86 -0.97 1.31
CA THR A 118 -21.56 -1.52 1.65
C THR A 118 -20.53 -1.09 0.62
N GLN A 119 -19.34 -0.71 1.09
CA GLN A 119 -18.20 -0.36 0.26
C GLN A 119 -16.95 -1.11 0.73
N ILE A 120 -16.30 -1.81 -0.18
CA ILE A 120 -15.06 -2.54 0.09
C ILE A 120 -13.88 -1.75 -0.48
N ALA A 121 -12.81 -1.62 0.29
CA ALA A 121 -11.63 -0.85 -0.06
C ALA A 121 -11.93 0.64 -0.30
N PHE A 122 -10.94 1.37 -0.84
CA PHE A 122 -11.07 2.80 -1.06
C PHE A 122 -11.53 3.11 -2.48
N ASP A 123 -12.63 3.84 -2.60
CA ASP A 123 -13.15 4.40 -3.85
C ASP A 123 -13.78 5.77 -3.58
N LYS A 124 -13.28 6.81 -4.26
CA LYS A 124 -13.77 8.19 -4.06
C LYS A 124 -15.23 8.36 -4.45
N SER A 125 -15.68 7.70 -5.52
CA SER A 125 -17.05 7.81 -5.99
C SER A 125 -18.02 7.21 -4.98
N GLU A 126 -17.68 6.03 -4.43
CA GLU A 126 -18.50 5.36 -3.42
C GLU A 126 -18.48 6.09 -2.08
N LEU A 127 -17.35 6.69 -1.67
CA LEU A 127 -17.31 7.57 -0.50
C LEU A 127 -18.25 8.78 -0.63
N ASN A 128 -18.33 9.39 -1.81
CA ASN A 128 -19.25 10.50 -2.08
C ASN A 128 -20.71 10.05 -2.09
N ILE A 129 -20.99 8.83 -2.56
CA ILE A 129 -22.33 8.24 -2.51
C ILE A 129 -22.73 7.94 -1.05
N ILE A 130 -21.85 7.30 -0.26
CA ILE A 130 -22.07 7.08 1.18
C ILE A 130 -22.35 8.40 1.89
N THR A 131 -21.55 9.44 1.60
CA THR A 131 -21.76 10.78 2.17
C THR A 131 -23.14 11.33 1.83
N THR A 132 -23.57 11.18 0.58
CA THR A 132 -24.89 11.62 0.15
C THR A 132 -26.01 10.90 0.90
N ASP A 133 -25.90 9.58 1.06
CA ASP A 133 -26.93 8.77 1.70
C ASP A 133 -27.01 9.04 3.20
N ILE A 134 -25.88 9.09 3.90
CA ILE A 134 -25.86 9.37 5.34
C ILE A 134 -26.29 10.81 5.65
N CYS A 135 -25.89 11.80 4.85
CA CYS A 135 -26.35 13.19 5.02
C CYS A 135 -27.88 13.28 4.87
N LYS A 136 -28.45 12.68 3.82
CA LYS A 136 -29.91 12.65 3.63
C LYS A 136 -30.63 11.98 4.80
N ALA A 137 -30.13 10.84 5.25
CA ALA A 137 -30.71 10.12 6.38
C ALA A 137 -30.60 10.91 7.70
N ALA A 138 -29.55 11.70 7.85
CA ALA A 138 -29.30 12.59 8.99
C ALA A 138 -30.00 13.95 8.89
N GLY A 139 -30.72 14.23 7.79
CA GLY A 139 -31.34 15.54 7.55
C GLY A 139 -30.34 16.69 7.31
N LYS A 140 -29.14 16.37 6.81
CA LYS A 140 -28.08 17.34 6.47
C LYS A 140 -27.91 17.46 4.96
N GLU A 141 -27.43 18.62 4.52
CA GLU A 141 -27.10 18.86 3.11
C GLU A 141 -25.90 18.01 2.67
N PRO A 142 -26.01 17.20 1.60
CA PRO A 142 -24.88 16.46 1.06
C PRO A 142 -23.75 17.36 0.55
N PHE A 143 -22.51 16.88 0.66
CA PHE A 143 -21.34 17.55 0.09
C PHE A 143 -20.39 16.53 -0.54
N VAL A 144 -19.45 17.03 -1.36
CA VAL A 144 -18.40 16.19 -1.96
C VAL A 144 -17.29 15.97 -0.93
N LEU A 145 -17.26 14.77 -0.36
CA LEU A 145 -16.28 14.36 0.63
C LEU A 145 -14.89 14.16 0.01
N ALA A 146 -14.85 13.39 -1.08
CA ALA A 146 -13.64 13.06 -1.82
C ALA A 146 -13.61 13.82 -3.15
N LYS A 147 -12.79 14.88 -3.21
CA LYS A 147 -12.71 15.75 -4.38
C LYS A 147 -11.87 15.08 -5.47
N PRO A 148 -12.18 15.33 -6.75
CA PRO A 148 -11.24 15.03 -7.82
C PRO A 148 -9.90 15.73 -7.55
N PHE A 149 -8.79 15.02 -7.77
CA PHE A 149 -7.43 15.57 -7.68
C PHE A 149 -7.01 16.14 -6.31
N ASP A 150 -7.58 15.66 -5.20
CA ASP A 150 -7.18 16.03 -3.82
C ASP A 150 -5.82 15.46 -3.36
N GLY A 151 -5.01 14.92 -4.27
CA GLY A 151 -3.72 14.32 -3.97
C GLY A 151 -3.79 12.83 -3.56
N ASN A 152 -4.94 12.19 -3.66
CA ASN A 152 -5.10 10.74 -3.46
C ASN A 152 -5.60 10.06 -4.74
N PRO A 153 -5.39 8.74 -4.90
CA PRO A 153 -5.84 8.00 -6.08
C PRO A 153 -7.38 7.94 -6.10
N ASP A 154 -7.97 7.61 -7.25
CA ASP A 154 -9.43 7.47 -7.34
C ASP A 154 -9.91 6.19 -6.65
N THR A 155 -9.14 5.11 -6.79
CA THR A 155 -9.40 3.81 -6.17
C THR A 155 -8.11 3.21 -5.62
N LYS A 156 -8.20 2.44 -4.53
CA LYS A 156 -7.08 1.67 -3.98
C LYS A 156 -7.61 0.38 -3.34
N PRO A 157 -7.06 -0.80 -3.70
CA PRO A 157 -7.51 -2.06 -3.13
C PRO A 157 -7.23 -2.15 -1.62
N GLY A 158 -8.01 -2.98 -0.94
CA GLY A 158 -7.87 -3.24 0.49
C GLY A 158 -6.91 -4.38 0.78
N CYS A 159 -6.56 -4.55 2.06
CA CYS A 159 -5.88 -5.75 2.55
C CYS A 159 -6.91 -6.83 2.87
N THR A 160 -6.53 -8.11 2.85
CA THR A 160 -7.39 -9.19 3.39
C THR A 160 -7.75 -8.87 4.83
N SER A 161 -9.01 -9.07 5.23
CA SER A 161 -9.41 -8.84 6.61
C SER A 161 -8.82 -9.91 7.54
N ARG A 162 -8.37 -9.51 8.74
CA ARG A 162 -7.72 -10.35 9.75
C ARG A 162 -8.49 -11.63 10.09
N HIS A 163 -9.83 -11.61 10.07
CA HIS A 163 -10.63 -12.81 10.35
C HIS A 163 -10.58 -13.90 9.27
N LEU A 164 -10.05 -13.56 8.09
CA LEU A 164 -9.80 -14.49 6.97
C LEU A 164 -8.33 -14.88 6.88
N GLU A 165 -7.45 -14.26 7.66
CA GLU A 165 -6.03 -14.63 7.69
C GLU A 165 -5.86 -16.02 8.30
N PRO A 166 -5.03 -16.89 7.70
CA PRO A 166 -4.77 -18.21 8.25
C PRO A 166 -4.10 -18.07 9.63
N THR A 167 -4.69 -18.69 10.65
CA THR A 167 -4.07 -18.82 11.98
C THR A 167 -2.88 -19.80 11.89
N SER A 168 -1.70 -19.32 11.51
CA SER A 168 -0.49 -20.12 11.51
C SER A 168 0.13 -20.16 12.93
N GLU A 169 0.52 -21.35 13.40
CA GLU A 169 1.27 -21.59 14.65
C GLU A 169 2.74 -21.09 14.63
N GLY A 170 3.09 -20.20 13.70
CA GLY A 170 4.37 -19.49 13.67
C GLY A 170 4.14 -18.03 14.03
N ALA A 171 5.11 -17.38 14.67
CA ALA A 171 5.07 -15.95 14.97
C ALA A 171 4.56 -15.18 13.75
N GLY A 172 3.33 -14.65 13.84
CA GLY A 172 2.74 -13.85 12.77
C GLY A 172 3.71 -12.76 12.36
N ALA A 173 3.74 -12.42 11.07
CA ALA A 173 4.50 -11.27 10.62
C ALA A 173 4.12 -10.07 11.49
N ALA A 174 5.10 -9.45 12.16
CA ALA A 174 4.83 -8.30 13.00
C ALA A 174 4.11 -7.22 12.18
N GLY A 175 2.97 -6.74 12.67
CA GLY A 175 2.14 -5.76 11.97
C GLY A 175 2.93 -4.52 11.54
N LEU A 176 2.55 -3.93 10.41
CA LEU A 176 3.22 -2.76 9.86
C LEU A 176 3.01 -1.53 10.76
N ILE A 177 4.09 -0.97 11.30
CA ILE A 177 4.02 0.30 12.05
C ILE A 177 3.97 1.46 11.06
N LEU A 178 2.81 1.78 10.48
CA LEU A 178 2.67 2.67 9.31
C LEU A 178 3.30 4.07 9.43
N PHE A 179 3.42 4.60 10.65
CA PHE A 179 3.90 5.96 10.92
C PHE A 179 5.38 6.02 11.36
N ALA A 180 6.09 4.88 11.43
CA ALA A 180 7.50 4.87 11.82
C ALA A 180 8.37 5.60 10.77
N LYS A 181 9.21 6.55 11.25
CA LYS A 181 10.20 7.29 10.45
C LYS A 181 11.54 6.56 10.32
N GLN A 182 11.81 5.62 11.23
CA GLN A 182 12.97 4.76 11.22
C GLN A 182 12.52 3.30 11.09
N GLY A 183 13.33 2.48 10.43
CA GLY A 183 13.07 1.07 10.20
C GLY A 183 14.30 0.20 10.43
N SER A 184 14.12 -1.12 10.41
CA SER A 184 15.23 -2.05 10.51
C SER A 184 16.22 -1.87 9.35
N ARG A 185 17.50 -2.03 9.68
CA ARG A 185 18.59 -2.13 8.70
C ARG A 185 18.49 -3.43 7.90
N ALA A 186 19.26 -3.55 6.83
CA ALA A 186 19.30 -4.78 6.05
C ALA A 186 20.00 -5.88 6.87
N SER A 187 19.56 -7.13 6.71
CA SER A 187 20.21 -8.27 7.37
C SER A 187 21.62 -8.44 6.80
N LEU A 188 22.60 -8.62 7.69
CA LEU A 188 23.96 -9.00 7.33
C LEU A 188 24.08 -10.53 7.39
N ILE A 189 24.56 -11.12 6.30
CA ILE A 189 24.77 -12.56 6.19
C ILE A 189 26.27 -12.79 6.03
N GLU A 190 26.84 -13.61 6.91
CA GLU A 190 28.22 -14.08 6.80
C GLU A 190 28.23 -15.35 5.96
N LEU A 191 29.04 -15.35 4.91
CA LEU A 191 29.22 -16.51 4.03
C LEU A 191 30.48 -17.25 4.45
N ALA A 192 30.47 -18.58 4.29
CA ALA A 192 31.68 -19.37 4.42
C ALA A 192 32.67 -19.01 3.30
N ASP A 193 33.97 -19.18 3.57
CA ASP A 193 35.06 -18.75 2.67
C ASP A 193 35.03 -19.44 1.29
N ASP A 194 34.37 -20.60 1.19
CA ASP A 194 34.23 -21.41 -0.02
C ASP A 194 32.96 -21.09 -0.83
N VAL A 195 32.08 -20.22 -0.33
CA VAL A 195 30.85 -19.83 -1.02
C VAL A 195 31.08 -18.57 -1.86
N ASP A 196 30.89 -18.68 -3.18
CA ASP A 196 30.91 -17.51 -4.05
C ASP A 196 29.68 -16.61 -3.80
N PRO A 197 29.85 -15.31 -3.50
CA PRO A 197 28.72 -14.44 -3.17
C PRO A 197 27.75 -14.20 -4.33
N ILE A 198 28.16 -14.36 -5.59
CA ILE A 198 27.27 -14.24 -6.76
C ILE A 198 26.39 -15.48 -6.83
N ASP A 199 26.98 -16.67 -6.69
CA ASP A 199 26.24 -17.94 -6.67
C ASP A 199 25.23 -17.95 -5.52
N TYR A 200 25.63 -17.50 -4.32
CA TYR A 200 24.71 -17.33 -3.19
C TYR A 200 23.52 -16.44 -3.54
N CYS A 201 23.75 -15.28 -4.19
CA CYS A 201 22.67 -14.37 -4.54
C CYS A 201 21.68 -14.96 -5.55
N LEU A 202 22.17 -15.80 -6.48
CA LEU A 202 21.34 -16.52 -7.45
C LEU A 202 20.50 -17.58 -6.76
N GLU A 203 21.10 -18.38 -5.87
CA GLU A 203 20.40 -19.43 -5.11
C GLU A 203 19.40 -18.87 -4.10
N ALA A 204 19.72 -17.74 -3.47
CA ALA A 204 18.84 -17.03 -2.55
C ALA A 204 17.60 -16.41 -3.24
N GLY A 205 17.58 -16.37 -4.58
CA GLY A 205 16.43 -15.90 -5.35
C GLY A 205 16.18 -14.39 -5.26
N PHE A 206 17.24 -13.59 -5.07
CA PHE A 206 17.09 -12.13 -4.99
C PHE A 206 16.74 -11.47 -6.33
N ASP A 207 17.15 -12.09 -7.43
CA ASP A 207 16.87 -11.68 -8.81
C ASP A 207 17.08 -12.88 -9.74
N PRO A 208 16.33 -13.01 -10.85
CA PRO A 208 16.55 -14.08 -11.82
C PRO A 208 17.83 -13.91 -12.65
N LEU A 209 18.47 -12.74 -12.64
CA LEU A 209 19.75 -12.48 -13.29
C LEU A 209 20.87 -12.29 -12.24
N PRO A 210 22.14 -12.51 -12.61
CA PRO A 210 23.26 -12.20 -11.74
C PRO A 210 23.21 -10.75 -11.23
N VAL A 211 23.47 -10.58 -9.95
CA VAL A 211 23.56 -9.29 -9.27
C VAL A 211 24.98 -9.04 -8.80
N ILE A 212 25.32 -7.78 -8.54
CA ILE A 212 26.55 -7.47 -7.81
C ILE A 212 26.28 -7.75 -6.32
N PRO A 213 27.05 -8.64 -5.65
CA PRO A 213 26.81 -8.97 -4.26
C PRO A 213 26.90 -7.70 -3.38
N PRO A 214 25.86 -7.38 -2.59
CA PRO A 214 25.79 -6.14 -1.82
C PRO A 214 26.61 -6.25 -0.52
N THR A 215 27.94 -6.37 -0.66
CA THR A 215 28.84 -6.43 0.48
C THR A 215 28.76 -5.15 1.31
N LYS A 216 29.03 -5.26 2.63
CA LYS A 216 29.01 -4.11 3.54
C LYS A 216 29.79 -2.92 2.99
N GLN A 217 30.99 -3.17 2.45
CA GLN A 217 31.83 -2.13 1.85
C GLN A 217 31.15 -1.40 0.68
N ARG A 218 30.50 -2.13 -0.24
CA ARG A 218 29.80 -1.53 -1.39
C ARG A 218 28.57 -0.74 -0.95
N VAL A 219 27.85 -1.26 0.05
CA VAL A 219 26.70 -0.57 0.64
C VAL A 219 27.13 0.70 1.36
N ASP A 220 28.19 0.66 2.18
CA ASP A 220 28.75 1.84 2.85
C ASP A 220 29.19 2.92 1.84
N GLN A 221 29.82 2.52 0.72
CA GLN A 221 30.17 3.44 -0.37
C GLN A 221 28.94 4.09 -1.00
N MET A 222 27.87 3.32 -1.25
CA MET A 222 26.61 3.84 -1.78
C MET A 222 25.97 4.83 -0.80
N LEU A 223 25.98 4.51 0.49
CA LEU A 223 25.45 5.37 1.55
C LEU A 223 26.22 6.69 1.68
N SER A 224 27.53 6.70 1.40
CA SER A 224 28.36 7.91 1.48
C SER A 224 27.94 9.03 0.52
N ALA A 225 27.16 8.71 -0.53
CA ALA A 225 26.66 9.68 -1.49
C ALA A 225 25.47 10.53 -0.99
N VAL A 226 24.91 10.21 0.19
CA VAL A 226 23.77 10.93 0.76
C VAL A 226 24.02 11.26 2.23
N LYS A 227 23.49 12.40 2.69
CA LYS A 227 23.54 12.83 4.10
C LYS A 227 22.22 12.52 4.81
N ILE A 228 21.80 11.26 4.74
CA ILE A 228 20.53 10.77 5.30
C ILE A 228 20.85 9.52 6.13
N SER A 229 20.16 9.33 7.25
CA SER A 229 20.44 8.20 8.14
C SER A 229 20.13 6.86 7.46
N PRO A 230 20.97 5.81 7.58
CA PRO A 230 20.76 4.53 6.91
C PRO A 230 19.43 3.82 7.27
N ASP A 231 18.90 4.08 8.46
CA ASP A 231 17.66 3.53 9.00
C ASP A 231 16.43 4.39 8.70
N GLU A 232 16.59 5.58 8.11
CA GLU A 232 15.48 6.47 7.75
C GLU A 232 14.61 5.82 6.67
N VAL A 233 13.30 5.79 6.92
CA VAL A 233 12.31 5.22 6.00
C VAL A 233 11.95 6.24 4.93
N ILE A 234 12.36 5.97 3.70
CA ILE A 234 12.05 6.82 2.55
C ILE A 234 10.63 6.61 2.06
N ALA A 235 10.18 5.36 2.05
CA ALA A 235 8.82 4.99 1.67
C ALA A 235 8.44 3.61 2.24
N ARG A 236 7.15 3.30 2.18
CA ARG A 236 6.62 1.95 2.36
C ARG A 236 6.26 1.40 0.99
N VAL A 237 6.97 0.38 0.54
CA VAL A 237 6.85 -0.12 -0.83
C VAL A 237 5.73 -1.15 -0.86
N PRO A 238 4.61 -0.91 -1.56
CA PRO A 238 3.59 -1.93 -1.75
C PRO A 238 4.15 -3.12 -2.57
N PRO A 239 3.45 -4.26 -2.62
CA PRO A 239 2.22 -4.61 -1.91
C PRO A 239 2.37 -4.92 -0.42
N ASN A 240 3.55 -5.33 0.05
CA ASN A 240 3.79 -5.65 1.48
C ASN A 240 3.95 -4.41 2.36
N TYR A 241 4.13 -3.23 1.76
CA TYR A 241 4.37 -1.97 2.46
C TYR A 241 5.53 -2.01 3.46
N ALA A 242 6.52 -2.87 3.19
CA ALA A 242 7.72 -2.94 3.99
C ALA A 242 8.49 -1.62 3.89
N ALA A 243 9.14 -1.25 4.99
CA ALA A 243 9.91 -0.02 5.09
C ALA A 243 11.16 -0.08 4.18
N ALA A 244 11.16 0.74 3.13
CA ALA A 244 12.34 1.00 2.33
C ALA A 244 13.20 2.05 3.04
N THR A 245 14.11 1.56 3.88
CA THR A 245 15.14 2.40 4.49
C THR A 245 16.19 2.80 3.47
N VAL A 246 16.93 3.88 3.75
CA VAL A 246 18.05 4.32 2.90
C VAL A 246 19.02 3.18 2.62
N GLU A 247 19.32 2.36 3.64
CA GLU A 247 20.20 1.19 3.48
C GLU A 247 19.61 0.10 2.58
N LYS A 248 18.33 -0.26 2.76
CA LYS A 248 17.71 -1.29 1.91
C LYS A 248 17.64 -0.84 0.44
N ILE A 249 17.42 0.46 0.20
CA ILE A 249 17.51 1.04 -1.15
C ILE A 249 18.95 0.97 -1.67
N ALA A 250 19.95 1.26 -0.83
CA ALA A 250 21.36 1.18 -1.20
C ALA A 250 21.78 -0.25 -1.61
N VAL A 251 21.28 -1.26 -0.90
CA VAL A 251 21.47 -2.69 -1.22
C VAL A 251 20.94 -2.98 -2.64
N GLY A 252 19.70 -2.61 -2.93
CA GLY A 252 19.11 -2.79 -4.27
C GLY A 252 19.87 -2.02 -5.36
N ALA A 253 20.37 -0.83 -5.05
CA ALA A 253 21.19 -0.03 -5.94
C ALA A 253 22.52 -0.73 -6.28
N VAL A 254 23.21 -1.28 -5.27
CA VAL A 254 24.45 -2.04 -5.46
C VAL A 254 24.19 -3.27 -6.32
N MET A 255 23.16 -4.06 -5.99
CA MET A 255 22.79 -5.27 -6.72
C MET A 255 22.53 -5.02 -8.20
N ALA A 256 21.87 -3.91 -8.53
CA ALA A 256 21.62 -3.49 -9.91
C ALA A 256 22.84 -2.89 -10.63
N GLY A 257 23.94 -2.65 -9.91
CA GLY A 257 25.13 -2.00 -10.42
C GLY A 257 24.99 -0.50 -10.61
N CYS A 258 24.21 0.19 -9.78
CA CYS A 258 24.23 1.66 -9.74
C CYS A 258 25.59 2.20 -9.26
N ARG A 259 25.89 3.46 -9.60
CA ARG A 259 26.99 4.21 -8.98
C ARG A 259 26.48 5.07 -7.82
N PRO A 260 27.32 5.45 -6.84
CA PRO A 260 26.91 6.28 -5.70
C PRO A 260 26.19 7.57 -6.10
N GLU A 261 26.62 8.24 -7.17
CA GLU A 261 25.99 9.48 -7.65
C GLU A 261 24.50 9.32 -8.05
N MET A 262 24.05 8.08 -8.30
CA MET A 262 22.65 7.78 -8.65
C MET A 262 21.75 7.65 -7.42
N MET A 263 22.34 7.48 -6.22
CA MET A 263 21.60 7.24 -4.99
C MET A 263 20.57 8.34 -4.67
N PRO A 264 20.89 9.65 -4.76
CA PRO A 264 19.90 10.70 -4.51
C PRO A 264 18.68 10.62 -5.45
N VAL A 265 18.90 10.24 -6.71
CA VAL A 265 17.84 10.09 -7.70
C VAL A 265 16.97 8.88 -7.37
N LEU A 266 17.59 7.75 -7.00
CA LEU A 266 16.87 6.52 -6.65
C LEU A 266 16.00 6.71 -5.39
N LEU A 267 16.49 7.42 -4.37
CA LEU A 267 15.69 7.73 -3.18
C LEU A 267 14.43 8.52 -3.56
N ARG A 268 14.57 9.54 -4.41
CA ARG A 268 13.42 10.34 -4.88
C ARG A 268 12.50 9.56 -5.80
N LEU A 269 13.03 8.66 -6.61
CA LEU A 269 12.23 7.76 -7.44
C LEU A 269 11.36 6.85 -6.57
N VAL A 270 11.94 6.19 -5.56
CA VAL A 270 11.19 5.32 -4.64
C VAL A 270 10.12 6.12 -3.89
N GLN A 271 10.47 7.31 -3.40
CA GLN A 271 9.52 8.22 -2.75
C GLN A 271 8.36 8.61 -3.68
N ALA A 272 8.65 9.01 -4.92
CA ALA A 272 7.64 9.43 -5.89
C ALA A 272 6.76 8.27 -6.35
N ALA A 273 7.33 7.08 -6.54
CA ALA A 273 6.57 5.90 -6.94
C ALA A 273 5.65 5.40 -5.83
N CYS A 274 6.05 5.52 -4.56
CA CYS A 274 5.22 5.14 -3.42
C CYS A 274 4.25 6.26 -2.98
N ASP A 275 4.21 7.38 -3.69
CA ASP A 275 3.20 8.40 -3.48
C ASP A 275 1.81 7.85 -3.86
N GLU A 276 0.82 8.06 -3.00
CA GLU A 276 -0.53 7.52 -3.18
C GLU A 276 -1.14 7.91 -4.53
N ARG A 277 -0.80 9.10 -5.07
CA ARG A 277 -1.29 9.56 -6.38
C ARG A 277 -0.90 8.63 -7.52
N PHE A 278 0.24 7.95 -7.42
CA PHE A 278 0.70 7.02 -8.43
C PHE A 278 0.01 5.65 -8.33
N ASN A 279 -0.52 5.31 -7.15
CA ASN A 279 -1.20 4.04 -6.87
C ASN A 279 -0.37 2.80 -7.24
N LEU A 280 0.89 2.77 -6.79
CA LEU A 280 1.81 1.66 -7.09
C LEU A 280 1.26 0.29 -6.66
N HIS A 281 0.50 0.23 -5.57
CA HIS A 281 -0.16 -1.00 -5.14
C HIS A 281 -1.11 -1.53 -6.23
N GLY A 282 -1.96 -0.66 -6.80
CA GLY A 282 -2.82 -1.03 -7.92
C GLY A 282 -2.01 -1.46 -9.16
N CYS A 283 -0.87 -0.82 -9.43
CA CYS A 283 0.02 -1.20 -10.53
C CYS A 283 0.68 -2.57 -10.35
N GLN A 284 0.97 -3.00 -9.11
CA GLN A 284 1.66 -4.26 -8.84
C GLN A 284 0.71 -5.44 -8.58
N ALA A 285 -0.49 -5.17 -8.06
CA ALA A 285 -1.51 -6.19 -7.78
C ALA A 285 -2.48 -6.42 -8.95
N THR A 286 -2.31 -5.69 -10.07
CA THR A 286 -3.20 -5.84 -11.23
C THR A 286 -2.93 -7.15 -11.98
N THR A 287 -3.97 -7.70 -12.59
CA THR A 287 -3.85 -8.82 -13.52
C THR A 287 -3.26 -8.41 -14.89
N HIS A 288 -3.10 -7.10 -15.11
CA HIS A 288 -2.44 -6.51 -16.28
C HIS A 288 -0.94 -6.32 -16.04
N PHE A 289 -0.13 -6.48 -17.08
CA PHE A 289 1.34 -6.40 -17.02
C PHE A 289 1.87 -4.96 -17.10
N ALA A 290 1.28 -4.04 -16.33
CA ALA A 290 1.74 -2.66 -16.31
C ALA A 290 3.14 -2.56 -15.68
N ALA A 291 3.97 -1.64 -16.20
CA ALA A 291 5.27 -1.32 -15.64
C ALA A 291 5.41 0.20 -15.49
N PRO A 292 5.96 0.71 -14.38
CA PRO A 292 6.23 2.15 -14.25
C PRO A 292 7.23 2.64 -15.29
N LEU A 293 6.86 3.70 -16.03
CA LEU A 293 7.79 4.42 -16.91
C LEU A 293 8.52 5.49 -16.10
N ILE A 294 9.84 5.38 -16.02
CA ILE A 294 10.69 6.34 -15.32
C ILE A 294 11.16 7.41 -16.31
N ILE A 295 10.82 8.68 -16.03
CA ILE A 295 11.29 9.83 -16.80
C ILE A 295 12.09 10.74 -15.87
N ILE A 296 13.37 10.92 -16.18
CA ILE A 296 14.26 11.82 -15.44
C ILE A 296 14.40 13.12 -16.24
N ASN A 297 13.98 14.23 -15.62
CA ASN A 297 14.10 15.56 -16.20
C ASN A 297 14.90 16.48 -15.28
N GLY A 298 15.76 17.33 -15.85
CA GLY A 298 16.59 18.28 -15.11
C GLY A 298 18.10 18.03 -15.22
N PRO A 299 18.94 18.93 -14.67
CA PRO A 299 20.41 18.90 -14.83
C PRO A 299 21.06 17.59 -14.38
N VAL A 300 20.50 16.96 -13.33
CA VAL A 300 20.98 15.69 -12.76
C VAL A 300 21.15 14.57 -13.79
N ARG A 301 20.38 14.58 -14.88
CA ARG A 301 20.52 13.60 -15.96
C ARG A 301 21.91 13.61 -16.59
N HIS A 302 22.55 14.78 -16.67
CA HIS A 302 23.92 14.92 -17.19
C HIS A 302 24.95 14.46 -16.18
N GLU A 303 24.74 14.77 -14.90
CA GLU A 303 25.63 14.40 -13.79
C GLU A 303 25.75 12.89 -13.65
N ILE A 304 24.63 12.17 -13.76
CA ILE A 304 24.61 10.71 -13.65
C ILE A 304 24.91 9.98 -14.96
N GLY A 305 25.04 10.70 -16.08
CA GLY A 305 25.26 10.13 -17.41
C GLY A 305 24.03 9.41 -17.99
N PHE A 306 22.83 9.94 -17.73
CA PHE A 306 21.56 9.43 -18.27
C PHE A 306 21.35 9.92 -19.71
N VAL A 307 21.20 8.98 -20.64
CA VAL A 307 21.03 9.28 -22.06
C VAL A 307 19.56 9.56 -22.37
N SER A 308 19.31 10.54 -23.25
CA SER A 308 17.96 10.99 -23.65
C SER A 308 17.77 11.07 -25.17
N SER A 309 18.71 10.51 -25.95
CA SER A 309 18.70 10.52 -27.41
C SER A 309 18.21 9.19 -28.00
N GLY A 310 18.52 8.92 -29.28
CA GLY A 310 18.12 7.70 -29.97
C GLY A 310 18.40 6.42 -29.16
N ASN A 311 17.47 5.46 -29.24
CA ASN A 311 17.52 4.15 -28.57
C ASN A 311 17.36 4.19 -27.03
N VAL A 312 16.81 5.27 -26.45
CA VAL A 312 16.75 5.51 -24.98
C VAL A 312 16.17 4.40 -24.10
N PHE A 313 15.28 3.57 -24.65
CA PHE A 313 14.67 2.43 -23.93
C PHE A 313 15.45 1.12 -24.08
N SER A 314 16.70 1.19 -24.54
CA SER A 314 17.59 0.04 -24.74
C SER A 314 18.90 0.22 -23.94
N ASN A 315 19.96 -0.47 -24.35
CA ASN A 315 21.28 -0.52 -23.71
C ASN A 315 22.15 0.72 -23.98
N VAL A 316 21.62 1.92 -23.74
CA VAL A 316 22.29 3.19 -24.10
C VAL A 316 23.29 3.70 -23.06
N ALA A 317 23.05 3.42 -21.79
CA ALA A 317 23.93 3.84 -20.70
C ALA A 317 23.67 3.02 -19.44
N ARG A 318 24.71 2.88 -18.63
CA ARG A 318 24.61 2.23 -17.31
C ARG A 318 23.49 2.85 -16.47
N ALA A 319 23.40 4.17 -16.41
CA ALA A 319 22.40 4.88 -15.62
C ALA A 319 20.95 4.53 -16.03
N ASN A 320 20.67 4.46 -17.34
CA ASN A 320 19.35 4.11 -17.86
C ASN A 320 18.93 2.70 -17.43
N SER A 321 19.84 1.72 -17.51
CA SER A 321 19.53 0.33 -17.17
C SER A 321 19.55 0.07 -15.66
N SER A 322 20.57 0.55 -14.95
CA SER A 322 20.77 0.20 -13.55
C SER A 322 19.74 0.88 -12.63
N LEU A 323 19.29 2.10 -12.93
CA LEU A 323 18.23 2.75 -12.14
C LEU A 323 16.89 2.02 -12.26
N GLY A 324 16.50 1.64 -13.48
CA GLY A 324 15.30 0.85 -13.71
C GLY A 324 15.37 -0.51 -13.01
N ARG A 325 16.51 -1.20 -13.13
CA ARG A 325 16.74 -2.49 -12.45
C ARG A 325 16.77 -2.36 -10.92
N ALA A 326 17.42 -1.33 -10.37
CA ALA A 326 17.44 -1.09 -8.93
C ALA A 326 16.03 -0.87 -8.39
N PHE A 327 15.21 -0.09 -9.11
CA PHE A 327 13.82 0.13 -8.75
C PHE A 327 13.04 -1.19 -8.76
N GLN A 328 13.19 -2.03 -9.79
CA GLN A 328 12.53 -3.35 -9.82
C GLN A 328 12.98 -4.28 -8.68
N LEU A 329 14.27 -4.32 -8.35
CA LEU A 329 14.78 -5.07 -7.20
C LEU A 329 14.17 -4.59 -5.89
N ILE A 330 13.97 -3.28 -5.72
CA ILE A 330 13.31 -2.69 -4.55
C ILE A 330 11.83 -3.13 -4.50
N LEU A 331 11.13 -3.08 -5.63
CA LEU A 331 9.74 -3.53 -5.74
C LEU A 331 9.59 -5.02 -5.39
N ALA A 332 10.51 -5.86 -5.85
CA ALA A 332 10.47 -7.30 -5.60
C ALA A 332 10.91 -7.68 -4.17
N ASN A 333 12.07 -7.18 -3.72
CA ASN A 333 12.71 -7.62 -2.47
C ASN A 333 12.20 -6.88 -1.24
N ILE A 334 11.77 -5.62 -1.38
CA ILE A 334 11.15 -4.85 -0.29
C ILE A 334 9.62 -4.90 -0.42
N GLY A 335 9.10 -4.60 -1.61
CA GLY A 335 7.66 -4.58 -1.85
C GLY A 335 7.01 -5.95 -1.84
N GLY A 336 7.76 -7.02 -2.13
CA GLY A 336 7.21 -8.38 -2.23
C GLY A 336 6.48 -8.66 -3.54
N ALA A 337 6.62 -7.82 -4.57
CA ALA A 337 5.99 -8.02 -5.87
C ALA A 337 6.66 -9.16 -6.67
N ARG A 338 6.57 -10.39 -6.15
CA ARG A 338 7.11 -11.60 -6.75
C ARG A 338 6.05 -12.27 -7.64
N PRO A 339 6.40 -12.65 -8.89
CA PRO A 339 5.50 -13.34 -9.80
C PRO A 339 4.91 -14.63 -9.21
N GLY A 340 3.59 -14.78 -9.27
CA GLY A 340 2.90 -15.98 -8.81
C GLY A 340 2.65 -16.06 -7.30
N GLU A 341 3.18 -15.10 -6.54
CA GLU A 341 2.83 -14.86 -5.14
C GLU A 341 1.88 -13.66 -5.05
N ILE A 342 2.43 -12.45 -5.15
CA ILE A 342 1.66 -11.20 -5.00
C ILE A 342 1.51 -10.46 -6.34
N ASP A 343 2.47 -10.59 -7.26
CA ASP A 343 2.27 -10.15 -8.64
C ASP A 343 1.37 -11.16 -9.37
N MET A 344 0.14 -10.71 -9.64
CA MET A 344 -0.95 -11.48 -10.25
C MET A 344 -1.10 -11.25 -11.76
N SER A 345 -0.10 -10.63 -12.40
CA SER A 345 -0.11 -10.38 -13.83
C SER A 345 -0.31 -11.67 -14.64
N THR A 346 -1.24 -11.63 -15.58
CA THR A 346 -1.60 -12.81 -16.40
C THR A 346 -0.58 -13.10 -17.50
N LEU A 347 0.17 -12.07 -17.90
CA LEU A 347 1.28 -12.12 -18.85
C LEU A 347 2.44 -11.30 -18.25
N GLY A 348 3.67 -11.51 -18.73
CA GLY A 348 4.80 -10.65 -18.37
C GLY A 348 5.06 -9.56 -19.42
N THR A 349 5.81 -8.52 -19.07
CA THR A 349 6.24 -7.46 -20.01
C THR A 349 7.75 -7.23 -19.99
N PRO A 350 8.39 -6.99 -21.14
CA PRO A 350 9.76 -6.46 -21.28
C PRO A 350 10.07 -5.18 -20.50
N ALA A 351 9.05 -4.42 -20.10
CA ALA A 351 9.22 -3.26 -19.24
C ALA A 351 9.41 -3.60 -17.75
N SER A 352 9.09 -4.83 -17.34
CA SER A 352 9.26 -5.36 -15.97
C SER A 352 10.41 -6.38 -15.89
N PHE A 353 11.38 -6.31 -16.80
CA PHE A 353 12.03 -7.50 -17.37
C PHE A 353 13.59 -7.41 -17.36
N PRO A 354 14.35 -8.50 -17.69
CA PRO A 354 13.92 -9.51 -18.67
C PRO A 354 13.97 -11.05 -18.49
N ILE A 355 12.88 -11.77 -18.91
CA ILE A 355 12.96 -13.17 -19.41
C ILE A 355 12.02 -14.32 -18.91
N ALA A 356 10.70 -14.32 -19.17
CA ALA A 356 9.78 -15.47 -19.44
C ALA A 356 9.41 -16.61 -18.42
N SER A 357 8.12 -16.97 -18.54
CA SER A 357 7.22 -17.85 -17.77
C SER A 357 7.51 -19.35 -17.66
N ARG A 358 6.98 -19.99 -16.60
CA ARG A 358 6.51 -21.38 -16.61
C ARG A 358 4.98 -21.43 -16.71
N ARG A 359 4.46 -22.20 -17.66
CA ARG A 359 3.04 -22.38 -18.00
C ARG A 359 2.21 -22.93 -16.82
N THR A 360 1.26 -22.16 -16.28
CA THR A 360 0.18 -22.68 -15.42
C THR A 360 -1.13 -22.75 -16.20
N LYS A 361 -1.71 -23.95 -16.30
CA LYS A 361 -3.01 -24.20 -16.92
C LYS A 361 -4.12 -23.62 -16.04
N ARG A 362 -4.69 -22.45 -16.37
CA ARG A 362 -6.06 -22.10 -15.96
C ARG A 362 -6.81 -21.42 -17.10
N LYS A 363 -8.04 -21.87 -17.34
CA LYS A 363 -8.97 -21.38 -18.36
C LYS A 363 -9.36 -19.93 -18.05
N ILE A 364 -9.05 -19.00 -18.95
CA ILE A 364 -9.52 -17.62 -18.88
C ILE A 364 -10.84 -17.54 -19.65
N HIS A 365 -11.94 -17.24 -18.96
CA HIS A 365 -13.18 -16.77 -19.59
C HIS A 365 -13.09 -15.25 -19.74
N GLY A 366 -13.39 -14.77 -20.94
CA GLY A 366 -13.00 -13.45 -21.42
C GLY A 366 -13.75 -12.26 -20.82
N THR A 367 -13.10 -11.10 -20.90
CA THR A 367 -13.75 -9.78 -20.86
C THR A 367 -12.95 -8.78 -21.70
N ARG A 368 -13.69 -7.97 -22.47
CA ARG A 368 -13.20 -6.94 -23.39
C ARG A 368 -12.50 -5.82 -22.62
N CYS A 369 -11.30 -5.44 -23.08
CA CYS A 369 -10.54 -4.30 -22.57
C CYS A 369 -10.74 -3.10 -23.51
N THR A 370 -11.31 -2.00 -23.01
CA THR A 370 -11.32 -0.69 -23.68
C THR A 370 -10.32 0.22 -22.97
N SER A 371 -9.23 0.57 -23.65
CA SER A 371 -8.18 1.44 -23.13
C SER A 371 -8.59 2.92 -23.23
N LYS A 372 -8.55 3.63 -22.10
CA LYS A 372 -8.49 5.10 -22.04
C LYS A 372 -7.17 5.50 -21.39
N TRP A 373 -6.36 6.25 -22.12
CA TRP A 373 -5.09 6.80 -21.67
C TRP A 373 -5.34 8.16 -21.01
N ALA A 374 -4.79 8.39 -19.82
CA ALA A 374 -4.72 9.72 -19.21
C ALA A 374 -3.26 10.04 -18.92
N SER A 375 -2.72 11.06 -19.60
CA SER A 375 -1.39 11.62 -19.33
C SER A 375 -1.52 12.83 -18.41
N VAL A 376 -0.83 12.85 -17.28
CA VAL A 376 -0.65 14.06 -16.46
C VAL A 376 0.78 14.54 -16.65
N ALA A 377 0.93 15.67 -17.34
CA ALA A 377 2.19 16.38 -17.51
C ALA A 377 2.14 17.65 -16.66
N THR A 378 2.94 17.71 -15.59
CA THR A 378 3.09 18.93 -14.78
C THR A 378 4.31 19.70 -15.30
N LYS A 379 4.07 20.84 -15.95
CA LYS A 379 5.11 21.86 -16.26
C LYS A 379 5.39 22.66 -14.99
N ALA A 380 6.61 22.58 -14.46
CA ALA A 380 7.13 23.58 -13.53
C ALA A 380 7.85 24.66 -14.34
N ARG A 381 7.50 25.93 -14.08
CA ARG A 381 8.25 27.12 -14.52
C ARG A 381 9.33 27.45 -13.49
#